data_AF-A0A1V2M4T2-F1
#
_entry.id   AF-A0A1V2M4T2-F1
#
_cell.length_a   1.000
_cell.length_b   1.000
_cell.length_c   1.000
_cell.angle_alpha   90.00
_cell.angle_beta   90.00
_cell.angle_gamma   90.00
#
_symmetry.space_group_name_H-M   'P 1'
#
loop_
_entity.id
_entity.type
_entity.pdbx_description
1 polymer ?
#
loop_
_entity_poly.entity_id
_entity_poly.type
_entity_poly.pdbx_seq_one_letter_code
_entity_poly.pdbx_strand_id
1 'polypeptide(L)'
;MEDLSFRYLEPEIYIDLAKQICQKRQEREQNLSKIVRKIKSKLNDVDIQALVEGRPKHFFSIYKKIINNQKTLDLIFMICLLFVRLLKM
;
A
#
# COMPACT_ATOMS: atom_id res chain seq x y z
N MET A 1 5.62 -14.42 -8.43
CA MET A 1 4.82 -15.51 -9.04
C MET A 1 3.36 -15.14 -9.08
N GLU A 2 2.72 -14.82 -7.95
CA GLU A 2 1.28 -14.51 -7.89
C GLU A 2 0.83 -13.35 -8.80
N ASP A 3 1.52 -12.20 -8.78
CA ASP A 3 1.15 -11.06 -9.64
C ASP A 3 1.35 -11.36 -11.14
N LEU A 4 2.34 -12.21 -11.46
CA LEU A 4 2.54 -12.67 -12.83
C LEU A 4 1.40 -13.59 -13.24
N SER A 5 1.08 -14.60 -12.42
CA SER A 5 -0.05 -15.50 -12.66
C SER A 5 -1.35 -14.73 -12.80
N PHE A 6 -1.61 -13.75 -11.93
CA PHE A 6 -2.79 -12.89 -12.00
C PHE A 6 -2.87 -12.10 -13.31
N ARG A 7 -1.74 -11.58 -13.80
CA ARG A 7 -1.68 -10.87 -15.09
C ARG A 7 -2.07 -11.77 -16.28
N TYR A 8 -1.77 -13.06 -16.23
CA TYR A 8 -2.13 -14.01 -17.29
C TYR A 8 -3.52 -14.62 -17.13
N LEU A 9 -3.95 -14.85 -15.89
CA LEU A 9 -5.27 -15.42 -15.59
C LEU A 9 -6.40 -14.40 -15.80
N GLU A 10 -6.17 -13.14 -15.42
CA GLU A 10 -7.20 -12.08 -15.41
C GLU A 10 -6.61 -10.77 -15.99
N PRO A 11 -6.28 -10.73 -17.30
CA PRO A 11 -5.53 -9.62 -17.90
C PRO A 11 -6.30 -8.29 -17.90
N GLU A 12 -7.61 -8.31 -18.15
CA GLU A 12 -8.44 -7.09 -18.20
C GLU A 12 -8.50 -6.42 -16.83
N ILE A 13 -8.78 -7.21 -15.79
CA ILE A 13 -8.84 -6.74 -14.40
C ILE A 13 -7.47 -6.21 -13.95
N TYR A 14 -6.39 -6.91 -14.31
CA TYR A 14 -5.03 -6.46 -14.01
C TYR A 14 -4.73 -5.09 -14.63
N ILE A 15 -5.07 -4.90 -15.91
CA ILE A 15 -4.83 -3.64 -16.63
C ILE A 15 -5.62 -2.50 -16.02
N ASP A 16 -6.90 -2.72 -15.70
CA ASP A 16 -7.75 -1.69 -15.09
C ASP A 16 -7.28 -1.34 -13.68
N LEU A 17 -6.90 -2.33 -12.88
CA LEU A 17 -6.32 -2.11 -11.56
C LEU A 17 -5.02 -1.31 -11.67
N ALA A 18 -4.14 -1.66 -12.61
CA ALA A 18 -2.89 -0.94 -12.84
C ALA A 18 -3.13 0.53 -13.26
N LYS A 19 -4.09 0.78 -14.15
CA LYS A 19 -4.47 2.15 -14.56
C LYS A 19 -4.98 2.97 -13.39
N GLN A 20 -5.91 2.45 -12.60
CA GLN A 20 -6.47 3.14 -11.44
C GLN A 20 -5.39 3.49 -10.41
N ILE A 21 -4.46 2.55 -10.17
CA ILE A 21 -3.32 2.75 -9.26
C ILE A 21 -2.36 3.83 -9.77
N CYS A 22 -2.14 3.87 -11.09
CA CYS A 22 -1.28 4.85 -11.73
C CYS A 22 -1.89 6.26 -11.65
N GLN A 23 -3.20 6.41 -11.93
CA GLN A 23 -3.90 7.69 -11.86
C GLN A 23 -3.82 8.31 -10.45
N LYS A 24 -3.94 7.49 -9.41
CA LYS A 24 -3.88 7.96 -8.01
C LYS A 24 -2.47 7.97 -7.43
N ARG A 25 -1.41 7.80 -8.24
CA ARG A 25 -0.03 7.68 -7.73
C ARG A 25 0.43 8.89 -6.92
N GLN A 26 0.23 10.09 -7.43
CA GLN A 26 0.69 11.32 -6.78
C GLN A 26 -0.01 11.57 -5.45
N GLU A 27 -1.33 11.41 -5.42
CA GLU A 27 -2.13 11.52 -4.19
C GLU A 27 -1.69 10.47 -3.14
N ARG A 28 -1.40 9.24 -3.58
CA ARG A 28 -0.87 8.18 -2.72
C ARG A 28 0.48 8.52 -2.13
N GLU A 29 1.44 8.99 -2.93
CA GLU A 29 2.76 9.37 -2.44
C GLU A 29 2.68 10.51 -1.41
N GLN A 30 1.82 11.50 -1.65
CA GLN A 30 1.56 12.59 -0.70
C GLN A 30 0.94 12.08 0.60
N ASN A 31 -0.12 11.27 0.53
CA ASN A 31 -0.79 10.74 1.71
C ASN A 31 0.11 9.80 2.51
N LEU A 32 0.87 8.93 1.83
CA LEU A 32 1.86 8.06 2.45
C LEU A 32 2.92 8.89 3.18
N SER A 33 3.44 9.96 2.55
CA SER A 33 4.44 10.82 3.18
C SER A 33 3.90 11.50 4.46
N LYS A 34 2.63 11.94 4.46
CA LYS A 34 1.96 12.51 5.62
C LYS A 34 1.84 11.48 6.75
N ILE A 35 1.42 10.25 6.42
CA ILE A 35 1.28 9.18 7.42
C ILE A 35 2.64 8.78 7.99
N VAL A 36 3.66 8.58 7.15
CA VAL A 36 5.03 8.27 7.59
C VAL A 36 5.56 9.36 8.52
N ARG A 37 5.39 10.65 8.17
CA ARG A 37 5.81 11.76 9.04
C ARG A 37 5.07 11.73 10.38
N LYS A 38 3.75 11.52 10.37
CA LYS A 38 2.93 11.45 11.59
C LYS A 38 3.35 10.30 12.50
N ILE A 39 3.65 9.14 11.93
CA ILE A 39 4.14 7.97 12.68
C ILE A 39 5.54 8.25 13.23
N LYS A 40 6.46 8.77 12.42
CA LYS A 40 7.82 9.12 12.86
C LYS A 40 7.81 10.14 14.00
N SER A 41 6.99 11.19 13.91
CA SER A 41 6.83 12.18 14.99
C SER A 41 6.39 11.51 16.29
N LYS A 42 5.33 10.70 16.24
CA LYS A 42 4.83 9.99 17.43
C LYS A 42 5.83 9.02 18.03
N LEU A 43 6.65 8.38 17.21
CA LEU A 43 7.69 7.46 17.69
C LEU A 43 8.83 8.23 18.35
N ASN A 44 9.22 9.37 17.80
CA ASN A 44 10.20 10.28 18.42
C ASN A 44 9.69 10.86 19.74
N ASP A 45 8.39 11.19 19.86
CA ASP A 45 7.80 11.70 21.11
C ASP A 45 7.90 10.68 22.27
N VAL A 46 8.06 9.40 21.95
CA VAL A 46 8.18 8.29 22.92
C VAL A 46 9.61 7.74 22.95
N ASP A 47 10.57 8.43 22.31
CA ASP A 47 11.99 8.06 22.23
C ASP A 47 12.24 6.66 21.60
N ILE A 48 11.32 6.21 20.75
CA ILE A 48 11.42 4.91 20.06
C ILE A 48 12.10 5.10 18.72
N GLN A 49 13.31 4.55 18.59
CA GLN A 49 13.98 4.44 17.31
C GLN A 49 13.31 3.38 16.43
N ALA A 50 12.62 3.82 15.38
CA ALA A 50 12.06 2.90 14.38
C ALA A 50 12.27 3.37 12.95
N LEU A 51 12.47 2.39 12.07
CA LEU A 51 12.47 2.59 10.63
C LEU A 51 11.04 2.42 10.11
N VAL A 52 10.51 3.49 9.52
CA VAL A 52 9.17 3.51 8.91
C VAL A 52 9.32 3.66 7.40
N GLU A 53 8.92 2.62 6.67
CA GLU A 53 9.00 2.56 5.20
C GLU A 53 7.65 2.12 4.61
N GLY A 54 7.31 2.69 3.45
CA GLY A 54 6.19 2.21 2.66
C GLY A 54 6.62 1.05 1.77
N ARG A 55 5.90 -0.07 1.82
CA ARG A 55 6.12 -1.22 0.93
C ARG A 55 4.96 -1.35 -0.07
N PRO A 56 5.24 -1.47 -1.37
CA PRO A 56 4.21 -1.71 -2.37
C PRO A 56 3.58 -3.08 -2.12
N LYS A 57 2.26 -3.14 -2.23
CA LYS A 57 1.50 -4.38 -2.08
C LYS A 57 1.30 -5.06 -3.43
N HIS A 58 1.26 -6.39 -3.39
CA HIS A 58 0.94 -7.24 -4.55
C HIS A 58 -0.44 -6.94 -5.13
N PHE A 59 -0.53 -6.88 -6.47
CA PHE A 59 -1.77 -6.64 -7.22
C PHE A 59 -2.82 -7.72 -6.93
N PHE A 60 -2.40 -8.98 -6.88
CA PHE A 60 -3.30 -10.10 -6.59
C PHE A 60 -3.92 -9.98 -5.18
N SER A 61 -3.13 -9.55 -4.20
CA SER A 61 -3.61 -9.30 -2.84
C SER A 61 -4.54 -8.08 -2.73
N ILE A 62 -4.43 -7.12 -3.65
CA ILE A 62 -5.38 -6.02 -3.77
C ILE A 62 -6.68 -6.56 -4.35
N TYR A 63 -6.62 -7.21 -5.52
CA TYR A 63 -7.74 -7.85 -6.20
C TYR A 63 -8.58 -8.74 -5.27
N LYS A 64 -7.93 -9.64 -4.51
CA LYS A 64 -8.63 -10.52 -3.56
C LYS A 64 -9.41 -9.76 -2.49
N LYS A 65 -8.93 -8.60 -2.05
CA LYS A 65 -9.65 -7.74 -1.09
C LYS A 65 -10.83 -7.00 -1.73
N ILE A 66 -10.74 -6.65 -3.00
CA ILE A 66 -11.84 -6.02 -3.74
C ILE A 66 -13.03 -6.98 -3.79
N ILE A 67 -12.76 -8.23 -4.17
CA ILE A 67 -13.79 -9.28 -4.26
C ILE A 67 -14.40 -9.57 -2.89
N ASN A 68 -13.56 -9.75 -1.87
CA ASN A 68 -14.03 -10.18 -0.55
C ASN A 68 -14.81 -9.10 0.22
N ASN A 69 -14.52 -7.82 -0.01
CA ASN A 69 -15.08 -6.75 0.83
C ASN A 69 -16.22 -5.95 0.16
N GLN A 70 -16.60 -6.23 -1.09
CA GLN A 70 -17.68 -5.53 -1.84
C GLN A 70 -17.64 -3.99 -1.77
N LYS A 71 -16.51 -3.38 -1.40
CA LYS A 71 -16.38 -1.93 -1.26
C LYS A 71 -15.73 -1.35 -2.50
N THR A 72 -16.31 -0.26 -2.98
CA THR A 72 -15.75 0.66 -3.98
C THR A 72 -14.50 1.32 -3.41
N LEU A 73 -13.40 0.58 -3.47
CA LEU A 73 -12.03 1.01 -3.64
C LEU A 73 -11.69 2.39 -3.07
N ASP A 74 -11.63 2.46 -1.73
CA ASP A 74 -10.72 3.40 -1.08
C ASP A 74 -9.27 2.88 -1.23
N LEU A 75 -8.87 2.72 -2.49
CA LEU A 75 -7.67 2.02 -2.96
C LEU A 75 -6.39 2.70 -2.47
N ILE A 76 -6.49 3.99 -2.15
CA ILE A 76 -5.40 4.88 -1.76
C ILE A 76 -4.66 4.32 -0.54
N PHE A 77 -5.39 3.81 0.46
CA PHE A 77 -4.81 3.23 1.68
C PHE A 77 -4.27 1.81 1.49
N MET A 78 -4.81 1.04 0.54
CA MET A 78 -4.56 -0.41 0.46
C MET A 78 -3.23 -0.79 -0.22
N ILE A 79 -2.65 0.09 -1.04
CA ILE A 79 -1.54 -0.27 -1.94
C ILE A 79 -0.17 -0.12 -1.27
N CYS A 80 -0.05 0.69 -0.22
CA CYS A 80 1.19 0.81 0.55
C CYS A 80 0.97 0.27 1.96
N LEU A 81 1.57 -0.89 2.25
CA LEU A 81 1.71 -1.35 3.62
C LEU A 81 2.82 -0.54 4.30
N LEU A 82 2.53 0.01 5.47
CA LEU A 82 3.57 0.59 6.30
C LEU A 82 4.31 -0.54 7.01
N PHE A 83 5.59 -0.67 6.69
CA PHE A 83 6.50 -1.52 7.42
C PHE A 83 7.18 -0.66 8.49
N VAL A 84 6.95 -1.01 9.75
CA VAL A 84 7.62 -0.38 10.90
C VAL A 84 8.55 -1.42 11.51
N ARG A 85 9.84 -1.15 11.51
CA ARG A 85 10.84 -1.97 12.19
C ARG A 85 11.39 -1.21 13.38
N LEU A 86 11.11 -1.72 14.58
CA LEU A 86 11.73 -1.24 15.81
C LEU A 86 13.22 -1.58 15.76
N LEU A 87 14.07 -0.59 15.99
CA LEU A 87 15.47 -0.81 16.27
C LEU A 87 15.53 -1.11 17.77
N LYS A 88 15.82 -2.36 18.13
CA LYS A 88 16.01 -2.73 19.54
C LYS A 88 17.16 -1.88 20.11
N MET A 89 16.93 -1.34 21.31
CA MET A 89 17.99 -0.88 22.22
C MET A 89 18.90 -2.04 22.61
#